data_AF-A0A2Z5G4V5-F1
#
_entry.id   AF-A0A2Z5G4V5-F1
#
_cell.length_a   1.000
_cell.length_b   1.000
_cell.length_c   1.000
_cell.angle_alpha   90.00
_cell.angle_beta   90.00
_cell.angle_gamma   90.00
#
_symmetry.space_group_name_H-M   'P 1'
#
loop_
_entity.id
_entity.type
_entity.pdbx_description
1 polymer ?
#
loop_
_entity_poly.entity_id
_entity_poly.type
_entity_poly.pdbx_seq_one_letter_code
_entity_poly.pdbx_strand_id
1 'polypeptide(L)'
;MAYVMRGQQLVEPMMDEDGALAQASRKSFLNSSQRAVIQEVLTSPDRIHGLQGLAGTGKTTVLSSIREGAESAGYAVVGFAPSSRSAAQLREAGISATTLQSFLARSNRGHAAGDPASQHLYMW
;
A
#
# COMPACT_ATOMS: atom_id res chain seq x y z
N MET A 1 12.95 -18.01 -3.90
CA MET A 1 11.51 -18.19 -3.61
C MET A 1 11.31 -18.48 -2.12
N ALA A 2 11.64 -17.53 -1.21
CA ALA A 2 11.64 -17.79 0.25
C ALA A 2 11.19 -16.61 1.14
N TYR A 3 10.81 -15.47 0.56
CA TYR A 3 10.43 -14.26 1.32
C TYR A 3 8.92 -14.04 1.45
N VAL A 4 8.10 -14.62 0.57
CA VAL A 4 6.63 -14.44 0.58
C VAL A 4 5.95 -15.21 1.71
N MET A 5 6.47 -16.40 2.08
CA MET A 5 5.84 -17.29 3.06
C MET A 5 6.01 -16.86 4.53
N ARG A 6 6.82 -15.81 4.81
CA ARG A 6 7.04 -15.30 6.18
C ARG A 6 6.11 -14.15 6.56
N GLY A 7 5.21 -13.72 5.67
CA GLY A 7 4.36 -12.55 5.86
C GLY A 7 2.92 -12.84 6.26
N GLN A 8 2.51 -14.11 6.35
CA GLN A 8 1.11 -14.49 6.59
C GLN A 8 0.74 -14.46 8.08
N GLN A 9 -0.41 -13.86 8.40
CA GLN A 9 -1.06 -13.83 9.72
C GLN A 9 -0.28 -13.18 10.89
N LEU A 10 0.49 -12.12 10.65
CA LEU A 10 1.36 -11.51 11.68
C LEU A 10 0.95 -10.10 12.10
N VAL A 11 -0.19 -9.59 11.63
CA VAL A 11 -0.73 -8.27 11.95
C VAL A 11 -2.25 -8.33 11.99
N GLU A 12 -2.85 -7.51 12.85
CA GLU A 12 -4.29 -7.30 12.85
C GLU A 12 -4.71 -6.63 11.53
N PRO A 13 -5.86 -7.01 10.95
CA PRO A 13 -6.43 -6.33 9.79
C PRO A 13 -6.49 -4.82 9.98
N MET A 14 -6.21 -4.06 8.92
CA MET A 14 -6.29 -2.60 8.99
C MET A 14 -7.72 -2.13 9.24
N MET A 15 -8.70 -2.84 8.70
CA MET A 15 -10.13 -2.57 8.87
C MET A 15 -10.91 -3.87 9.05
N ASP A 16 -12.07 -3.78 9.68
CA ASP A 16 -13.07 -4.85 9.63
C ASP A 16 -13.75 -4.91 8.25
N GLU A 17 -14.54 -5.97 8.03
CA GLU A 17 -15.23 -6.22 6.75
C GLU A 17 -16.16 -5.06 6.36
N ASP A 18 -16.92 -4.50 7.31
CA ASP A 18 -17.86 -3.42 7.06
C ASP A 18 -17.14 -2.12 6.68
N GLY A 19 -16.06 -1.78 7.39
CA GLY A 19 -15.21 -0.63 7.10
C GLY A 19 -14.52 -0.75 5.75
N ALA A 20 -14.00 -1.93 5.42
CA ALA A 20 -13.37 -2.21 4.13
C ALA A 20 -14.37 -2.14 2.97
N LEU A 21 -15.57 -2.69 3.13
CA LEU A 21 -16.65 -2.61 2.14
C LEU A 21 -17.09 -1.17 1.89
N ALA A 22 -17.26 -0.39 2.95
CA ALA A 22 -17.57 1.04 2.86
C ALA A 22 -16.47 1.80 2.10
N GLN A 23 -15.20 1.53 2.42
CA GLN A 23 -14.05 2.13 1.74
C GLN A 23 -14.00 1.77 0.25
N ALA A 24 -14.18 0.49 -0.10
CA ALA A 24 -14.21 0.03 -1.49
C ALA A 24 -15.37 0.64 -2.31
N SER A 25 -16.44 1.02 -1.64
CA SER A 25 -17.65 1.58 -2.27
C SER A 25 -17.61 3.10 -2.44
N ARG A 26 -16.66 3.81 -1.80
CA ARG A 26 -16.54 5.29 -1.88
C ARG A 26 -16.42 5.84 -3.29
N LYS A 27 -15.75 5.10 -4.19
CA LYS A 27 -15.53 5.49 -5.59
C LYS A 27 -16.46 4.67 -6.49
N SER A 28 -17.54 5.30 -6.96
CA SER A 28 -18.60 4.64 -7.74
C SER A 28 -18.13 4.06 -9.09
N PHE A 29 -17.10 4.65 -9.68
CA PHE A 29 -16.52 4.25 -10.96
C PHE A 29 -15.58 3.03 -10.88
N LEU A 30 -15.29 2.52 -9.67
CA LEU A 30 -14.51 1.27 -9.53
C LEU A 30 -15.35 0.07 -9.98
N ASN A 31 -14.72 -0.88 -10.66
CA ASN A 31 -15.36 -2.15 -10.98
C ASN A 31 -15.28 -3.14 -9.81
N SER A 32 -16.01 -4.26 -9.89
CA SER A 32 -16.06 -5.28 -8.84
C SER A 32 -14.69 -5.84 -8.48
N SER A 33 -13.82 -6.13 -9.47
CA SER A 33 -12.47 -6.62 -9.21
C SER A 33 -11.60 -5.62 -8.47
N GLN A 34 -11.69 -4.33 -8.82
CA GLN A 34 -10.97 -3.26 -8.12
C GLN A 34 -11.45 -3.11 -6.67
N ARG A 35 -12.78 -3.19 -6.44
CA ARG A 35 -13.36 -3.16 -5.10
C ARG A 35 -12.91 -4.36 -4.25
N ALA A 36 -12.93 -5.55 -4.84
CA ALA A 36 -12.49 -6.77 -4.18
C ALA A 36 -11.03 -6.66 -3.73
N VAL A 37 -10.14 -6.11 -4.56
CA VAL A 37 -8.73 -5.91 -4.18
C VAL A 37 -8.58 -4.89 -3.05
N ILE A 38 -9.39 -3.84 -3.02
CA ILE A 38 -9.37 -2.87 -1.91
C ILE A 38 -9.79 -3.56 -0.60
N GLN A 39 -10.88 -4.33 -0.64
CA GLN A 39 -11.38 -5.06 0.53
C GLN A 39 -10.36 -6.09 0.99
N GLU A 40 -9.81 -6.89 0.08
CA GLU A 40 -8.81 -7.92 0.37
C GLU A 40 -7.58 -7.31 1.05
N VAL A 41 -7.04 -6.20 0.53
CA VAL A 41 -5.85 -5.59 1.13
C VAL A 41 -6.16 -5.01 2.50
N LEU A 42 -7.30 -4.33 2.69
CA LEU A 42 -7.63 -3.67 3.96
C LEU A 42 -8.03 -4.65 5.08
N THR A 43 -8.52 -5.84 4.73
CA THR A 43 -8.92 -6.89 5.68
C THR A 43 -7.84 -7.96 5.88
N SER A 44 -6.79 -7.97 5.06
CA SER A 44 -5.78 -9.01 5.14
C SER A 44 -4.87 -8.85 6.37
N PRO A 45 -4.53 -9.96 7.03
CA PRO A 45 -3.50 -10.00 8.07
C PRO A 45 -2.08 -10.19 7.50
N ASP A 46 -1.91 -10.07 6.17
CA ASP A 46 -0.64 -10.21 5.48
C ASP A 46 0.15 -8.90 5.46
N ARG A 47 1.48 -8.99 5.55
CA ARG A 47 2.37 -7.80 5.53
C ARG A 47 2.75 -7.32 4.14
N ILE A 48 2.54 -8.13 3.11
CA ILE A 48 3.04 -7.88 1.75
C ILE A 48 1.93 -8.18 0.75
N HIS A 49 1.53 -7.15 0.00
CA HIS A 49 0.54 -7.26 -1.07
C HIS A 49 1.16 -6.88 -2.42
N GLY A 50 0.97 -7.74 -3.42
CA GLY A 50 1.33 -7.44 -4.81
C GLY A 50 0.10 -7.06 -5.62
N LEU A 51 0.07 -5.84 -6.19
CA LEU A 51 -1.00 -5.42 -7.09
C LEU A 51 -0.58 -5.56 -8.56
N GLN A 52 -1.08 -6.59 -9.25
CA GLN A 52 -0.76 -6.82 -10.67
C GLN A 52 -1.87 -6.33 -11.62
N GLY A 53 -1.47 -5.85 -12.79
CA GLY A 53 -2.31 -5.88 -14.00
C GLY A 53 -1.70 -5.06 -15.14
N LEU A 54 -2.44 -4.85 -16.22
CA LEU A 54 -1.96 -4.08 -17.38
C LEU A 54 -1.80 -2.57 -17.07
N ALA A 55 -0.92 -1.88 -17.81
CA ALA A 55 -0.79 -0.42 -17.72
C ALA A 55 -2.12 0.27 -18.07
N GLY A 56 -2.45 1.36 -17.38
CA GLY A 56 -3.69 2.13 -17.64
C GLY A 56 -4.98 1.53 -17.04
N THR A 57 -4.92 0.41 -16.31
CA THR A 57 -6.11 -0.25 -15.72
C THR A 57 -6.60 0.32 -14.38
N GLY A 58 -6.15 1.53 -14.01
CA GLY A 58 -6.63 2.20 -12.79
C GLY A 58 -5.99 1.71 -11.48
N LYS A 59 -4.81 1.08 -11.51
CA LYS A 59 -4.08 0.65 -10.30
C LYS A 59 -3.83 1.80 -9.34
N THR A 60 -3.43 2.95 -9.88
CA THR A 60 -3.18 4.16 -9.11
C THR A 60 -4.41 4.57 -8.30
N THR A 61 -5.60 4.41 -8.86
CA THR A 61 -6.86 4.66 -8.14
C THR A 61 -7.13 3.65 -7.04
N VAL A 62 -6.88 2.36 -7.31
CA VAL A 62 -6.97 1.29 -6.30
C VAL A 62 -5.99 1.55 -5.15
N LEU A 63 -4.73 1.86 -5.47
CA LEU A 63 -3.70 2.16 -4.49
C LEU A 63 -4.03 3.43 -3.68
N SER A 64 -4.62 4.45 -4.30
CA SER A 64 -5.13 5.64 -3.59
C SER A 64 -6.25 5.28 -2.62
N SER A 65 -7.19 4.41 -3.03
CA SER A 65 -8.29 3.98 -2.16
C SER A 65 -7.81 3.14 -0.98
N ILE A 66 -6.81 2.28 -1.20
CA ILE A 66 -6.16 1.49 -0.15
C ILE A 66 -5.42 2.42 0.81
N ARG A 67 -4.63 3.36 0.29
CA ARG A 67 -3.93 4.36 1.09
C ARG A 67 -4.90 5.12 2.01
N GLU A 68 -5.99 5.64 1.45
CA GLU A 68 -7.01 6.38 2.21
C GLU A 68 -7.61 5.52 3.35
N GLY A 69 -7.88 4.23 3.09
CA GLY A 69 -8.37 3.29 4.11
C GLY A 69 -7.34 3.04 5.20
N ALA A 70 -6.11 2.71 4.83
CA ALA A 70 -5.01 2.44 5.76
C ALA A 70 -4.68 3.65 6.65
N GLU A 71 -4.61 4.86 6.06
CA GLU A 71 -4.38 6.09 6.82
C GLU A 71 -5.53 6.38 7.81
N SER A 72 -6.78 6.08 7.43
CA SER A 72 -7.92 6.21 8.35
C SER A 72 -7.87 5.23 9.53
N ALA A 73 -7.17 4.10 9.35
CA ALA A 73 -6.87 3.12 10.38
C ALA A 73 -5.58 3.43 11.17
N GLY A 74 -4.94 4.59 10.93
CA GLY A 74 -3.75 5.04 11.65
C GLY A 74 -2.42 4.54 11.08
N TYR A 75 -2.40 3.95 9.88
CA TYR A 75 -1.17 3.51 9.23
C TYR A 75 -0.50 4.63 8.46
N ALA A 76 0.84 4.67 8.50
CA ALA A 76 1.63 5.49 7.60
C ALA A 76 1.91 4.72 6.30
N VAL A 77 1.50 5.28 5.16
CA VAL A 77 1.64 4.62 3.86
C VAL A 77 2.88 5.13 3.12
N VAL A 78 3.77 4.21 2.73
CA VAL A 78 5.03 4.52 2.04
C VAL A 78 5.16 3.71 0.75
N GLY A 79 5.34 4.41 -0.37
CA GLY A 79 5.58 3.81 -1.68
C GLY A 79 7.08 3.66 -1.99
N PHE A 80 7.44 2.55 -2.60
CA PHE A 80 8.74 2.33 -3.22
C PHE A 80 8.58 2.04 -4.70
N ALA A 81 9.49 2.56 -5.52
CA ALA A 81 9.45 2.30 -6.95
C ALA A 81 10.85 2.02 -7.51
N PRO A 82 10.96 1.29 -8.64
CA PRO A 82 12.25 1.00 -9.27
C PRO A 82 12.90 2.25 -9.90
N SER A 83 12.10 3.26 -10.26
CA SER A 83 12.57 4.48 -10.92
C SER A 83 11.97 5.74 -10.29
N SER A 84 12.68 6.87 -10.42
CA SER A 84 12.18 8.18 -9.95
C SER A 84 10.89 8.61 -10.65
N ARG A 85 10.72 8.20 -11.92
CA ARG A 85 9.50 8.45 -12.70
C ARG A 85 8.31 7.67 -12.14
N SER A 86 8.49 6.38 -11.85
CA SER A 86 7.45 5.56 -11.22
C SER A 86 7.11 6.05 -9.80
N ALA A 87 8.12 6.49 -9.04
CA ALA A 87 7.90 7.12 -7.74
C ALA A 87 7.10 8.43 -7.87
N ALA A 88 7.32 9.22 -8.94
CA ALA A 88 6.52 10.41 -9.21
C ALA A 88 5.05 10.07 -9.49
N GLN A 89 4.78 9.01 -10.24
CA GLN A 89 3.40 8.53 -10.50
C GLN A 89 2.69 8.09 -9.22
N LEU A 90 3.41 7.45 -8.28
CA LEU A 90 2.86 7.13 -6.96
C LEU A 90 2.57 8.41 -6.15
N ARG A 91 3.43 9.43 -6.23
CA ARG A 91 3.18 10.73 -5.57
C ARG A 91 1.99 11.48 -6.17
N GLU A 92 1.82 11.43 -7.49
CA GLU A 92 0.62 11.95 -8.16
C GLU A 92 -0.66 11.23 -7.69
N ALA A 93 -0.55 9.98 -7.24
CA ALA A 93 -1.62 9.23 -6.57
C ALA A 93 -1.86 9.63 -5.11
N GLY A 94 -1.08 10.57 -4.57
CA GLY A 94 -1.07 10.95 -3.16
C GLY A 94 -0.28 10.00 -2.26
N ILE A 95 0.47 9.03 -2.81
CA ILE A 95 1.29 8.11 -2.00
C ILE A 95 2.67 8.71 -1.82
N SER A 96 3.08 8.90 -0.57
CA SER A 96 4.45 9.30 -0.23
C SER A 96 5.43 8.26 -0.74
N ALA A 97 6.14 8.55 -1.84
CA ALA A 97 6.96 7.55 -2.50
C ALA A 97 8.39 8.02 -2.83
N THR A 98 9.32 7.09 -2.70
CA THR A 98 10.73 7.25 -3.09
C THR A 98 11.20 6.02 -3.88
N THR A 99 12.41 6.06 -4.40
CA THR A 99 13.00 4.87 -4.99
C THR A 99 13.63 3.97 -3.94
N LEU A 100 13.58 2.66 -4.14
CA LEU A 100 14.15 1.71 -3.18
C LEU A 100 15.64 1.99 -2.94
N GLN A 101 16.40 2.28 -4.00
CA GLN A 101 17.81 2.65 -3.89
C GLN A 101 18.04 3.92 -3.05
N SER A 102 17.16 4.93 -3.16
CA SER A 102 17.28 6.17 -2.38
C SER A 102 17.00 5.92 -0.90
N PHE A 103 16.02 5.07 -0.62
CA PHE A 103 15.69 4.65 0.75
C PHE A 103 16.83 3.86 1.39
N LEU A 104 17.38 2.87 0.69
CA LEU A 104 18.51 2.05 1.17
C LEU A 104 19.76 2.92 1.40
N ALA A 105 20.08 3.83 0.48
CA ALA A 105 21.20 4.76 0.63
C ALA A 105 21.03 5.73 1.81
N ARG A 106 19.80 6.04 2.23
CA ARG A 106 19.50 6.90 3.39
C ARG A 106 19.55 6.12 4.70
N SER A 107 19.04 4.89 4.71
CA SER A 107 19.16 3.97 5.85
C SER A 107 20.62 3.64 6.17
N ASN A 108 21.46 3.45 5.15
CA ASN A 108 22.90 3.20 5.33
C ASN A 108 23.67 4.42 5.89
N ARG A 109 23.05 5.60 5.93
CA ARG A 109 23.59 6.83 6.55
C ARG A 109 23.03 7.11 7.95
N GLY A 110 22.37 6.13 8.57
CA GLY A 110 21.96 6.17 9.98
C GLY A 110 20.68 6.96 10.29
N HIS A 111 19.90 7.36 9.28
CA HIS A 111 18.73 8.27 9.48
C HIS A 111 17.47 7.80 8.73
N ALA A 112 17.02 6.57 8.94
CA ALA A 112 15.67 6.16 8.52
C ALA A 112 15.20 4.89 9.24
N ALA A 113 15.26 4.86 10.58
CA ALA A 113 14.24 4.09 11.29
C ALA A 113 13.08 5.09 11.47
N GLY A 114 12.04 4.95 10.65
CA GLY A 114 10.74 5.52 11.02
C GLY A 114 10.39 5.04 12.43
N ASP A 115 9.60 5.82 13.16
CA ASP A 115 9.22 5.47 14.53
C ASP A 115 8.77 3.99 14.58
N PRO A 116 9.48 3.11 15.32
CA PRO A 116 9.18 1.68 15.35
C PRO A 116 7.79 1.39 15.94
N ALA A 117 7.13 2.37 16.57
CA ALA A 117 5.74 2.28 17.03
C ALA A 117 4.71 2.60 15.92
N SER A 118 5.13 3.18 14.80
CA SER A 118 4.24 3.51 13.68
C SER A 118 4.01 2.31 12.78
N GLN A 119 2.75 1.90 12.61
CA GLN A 119 2.39 0.85 11.66
C GLN A 119 2.57 1.39 10.24
N HIS A 120 3.41 0.73 9.44
CA HIS A 120 3.73 1.15 8.08
C HIS A 120 3.14 0.19 7.05
N LEU A 121 2.42 0.71 6.05
CA LEU A 121 2.04 -0.03 4.86
C LEU A 121 2.99 0.33 3.71
N TYR A 122 3.72 -0.67 3.22
CA TYR A 122 4.64 -0.51 2.10
C TYR A 122 4.00 -0.95 0.78
N MET A 123 4.11 -0.10 -0.24
CA MET A 123 3.52 -0.34 -1.57
C MET A 123 4.62 -0.29 -2.62
N TRP A 124 4.59 -1.19 -3.61
CA TRP A 124 5.56 -1.25 -4.73
C TRP A 124 4.83 -1.40 -6.06
#